data_AF-A0A452Z7J1-F1
#
_entry.id   AF-A0A452Z7J1-F1
#
_cell.length_a   1.000
_cell.length_b   1.000
_cell.length_c   1.000
_cell.angle_alpha   90.00
_cell.angle_beta   90.00
_cell.angle_gamma   90.00
#
_symmetry.space_group_name_H-M   'P 1'
#
loop_
_entity.id
_entity.type
_entity.pdbx_description
1 polymer ?
#
loop_
_entity_poly.entity_id
_entity_poly.type
_entity_poly.pdbx_seq_one_letter_code
_entity_poly.pdbx_strand_id
1 'polypeptide(L)'
;DPPPPVRLHGSAVQQRIGKESLKAGDHIYSWRAAWVYAHHGIYVGDDKVIHFTRGRDQEVGTGTVIDFLLVSSGPNRSTTPCLVCSSEEATTAAETNGVTSSCLSCFLAGGALYRFEYDVNPALFLAKVRGGTCTLAATDPGEVVVRRAKYLLTNGFRCYSLFK
;
A
#
# COMPACT_ATOMS: atom_id res chain seq x y z
N ASP A 1 -28.38 11.73 -40.30
CA ASP A 1 -27.47 10.76 -39.65
C ASP A 1 -27.52 10.88 -38.14
N PRO A 2 -27.67 9.76 -37.41
CA PRO A 2 -27.45 9.77 -35.97
C PRO A 2 -25.96 10.03 -35.68
N PRO A 3 -25.62 10.66 -34.54
CA PRO A 3 -24.23 10.88 -34.17
C PRO A 3 -23.49 9.53 -34.05
N PRO A 4 -22.17 9.49 -34.31
CA PRO A 4 -21.40 8.26 -34.17
C PRO A 4 -21.50 7.75 -32.73
N PRO A 5 -21.49 6.41 -32.53
CA PRO A 5 -21.59 5.84 -31.20
C PRO A 5 -20.42 6.35 -30.36
N VAL A 6 -20.74 6.98 -29.24
CA VAL A 6 -19.76 7.28 -28.19
C VAL A 6 -19.20 5.93 -27.76
N ARG A 7 -17.94 5.65 -28.11
CA ARG A 7 -17.18 4.58 -27.50
C ARG A 7 -17.00 4.95 -26.03
N LEU A 8 -17.90 4.47 -25.19
CA LEU A 8 -17.64 4.33 -23.77
C LEU A 8 -16.51 3.31 -23.67
N HIS A 9 -15.26 3.77 -23.57
CA HIS A 9 -14.19 2.96 -23.02
C HIS A 9 -14.52 2.72 -21.54
N GLY A 10 -15.42 1.75 -21.32
CA GLY A 10 -15.66 1.14 -20.03
C GLY A 10 -14.43 0.34 -19.65
N SER A 11 -13.49 1.00 -18.98
CA SER A 11 -12.50 0.34 -18.16
C SER A 11 -12.45 1.11 -16.85
N ALA A 12 -12.96 0.49 -15.78
CA ALA A 12 -12.54 0.86 -14.44
C ALA A 12 -11.05 0.52 -14.33
N VAL A 13 -10.17 1.39 -14.83
CA VAL A 13 -8.74 1.11 -14.96
C VAL A 13 -8.16 1.02 -13.56
N GLN A 14 -7.92 -0.20 -13.08
CA GLN A 14 -6.95 -0.41 -12.01
C GLN A 14 -5.59 -0.27 -12.68
N GLN A 15 -4.81 0.75 -12.31
CA GLN A 15 -3.50 1.02 -12.93
C GLN A 15 -2.49 -0.03 -12.49
N ARG A 16 -2.57 -1.24 -13.06
CA ARG A 16 -1.48 -2.21 -12.98
C ARG A 16 -0.29 -1.59 -13.69
N ILE A 17 0.83 -1.51 -12.99
CA ILE A 17 2.04 -0.85 -13.51
C ILE A 17 3.24 -1.79 -13.42
N GLY A 18 4.22 -1.56 -14.28
CA GLY A 18 5.54 -2.17 -14.17
C GLY A 18 6.43 -1.42 -13.19
N LYS A 19 7.36 -2.13 -12.58
CA LYS A 19 8.32 -1.61 -11.59
C LYS A 19 9.19 -0.50 -12.17
N GLU A 20 9.54 -0.60 -13.44
CA GLU A 20 10.29 0.37 -14.22
C GLU A 20 9.64 1.75 -14.31
N SER A 21 8.32 1.83 -14.07
CA SER A 21 7.58 3.09 -14.07
C SER A 21 7.55 3.78 -12.70
N LEU A 22 8.07 3.14 -11.65
CA LEU A 22 8.00 3.66 -10.29
C LEU A 22 8.88 4.88 -10.09
N LYS A 23 8.35 5.84 -9.35
CA LYS A 23 9.06 7.03 -8.90
C LYS A 23 8.94 7.15 -7.40
N ALA A 24 9.98 7.65 -6.75
CA ALA A 24 9.94 7.92 -5.32
C ALA A 24 8.77 8.87 -4.99
N GLY A 25 7.94 8.49 -4.03
CA GLY A 25 6.69 9.17 -3.68
C GLY A 25 5.44 8.54 -4.27
N ASP A 26 5.55 7.55 -5.18
CA ASP A 26 4.39 6.82 -5.67
C ASP A 26 3.68 6.09 -4.52
N HIS A 27 2.39 6.37 -4.38
CA HIS A 27 1.49 5.56 -3.57
C HIS A 27 1.08 4.33 -4.38
N ILE A 28 1.48 3.16 -3.88
CA ILE A 28 1.27 1.88 -4.53
C ILE A 28 0.43 0.97 -3.67
N TYR A 29 -0.18 -0.02 -4.30
CA TYR A 29 -0.86 -1.09 -3.58
C TYR A 29 -0.77 -2.43 -4.30
N SER A 30 -0.98 -3.50 -3.54
CA SER A 30 -1.21 -4.85 -4.07
C SER A 30 -2.46 -5.43 -3.45
N TRP A 31 -3.26 -6.12 -4.27
CA TRP A 31 -4.41 -6.86 -3.75
C TRP A 31 -3.97 -8.08 -2.95
N ARG A 32 -4.66 -8.31 -1.83
CA ARG A 32 -4.50 -9.41 -0.88
C ARG A 32 -5.83 -10.13 -0.67
N ALA A 33 -5.76 -11.32 -0.09
CA ALA A 33 -6.92 -12.13 0.31
C ALA A 33 -8.00 -12.21 -0.79
N ALA A 34 -7.62 -12.69 -1.98
CA ALA A 34 -8.52 -12.81 -3.12
C ALA A 34 -9.24 -11.49 -3.51
N TRP A 35 -8.52 -10.37 -3.56
CA TRP A 35 -9.01 -9.05 -4.04
C TRP A 35 -9.96 -8.32 -3.09
N VAL A 36 -10.00 -8.69 -1.81
CA VAL A 36 -10.85 -8.02 -0.82
C VAL A 36 -10.10 -6.96 -0.01
N TYR A 37 -8.77 -6.96 -0.04
CA TYR A 37 -7.93 -6.03 0.69
C TYR A 37 -6.84 -5.46 -0.22
N ALA A 38 -6.79 -4.13 -0.36
CA ALA A 38 -5.67 -3.47 -0.99
C ALA A 38 -4.65 -3.14 0.10
N HIS A 39 -3.45 -3.73 0.00
CA HIS A 39 -2.36 -3.41 0.91
C HIS A 39 -1.54 -2.27 0.32
N HIS A 40 -1.46 -1.15 1.04
CA HIS A 40 -0.93 0.12 0.56
C HIS A 40 0.47 0.42 1.09
N GLY A 41 1.27 1.15 0.31
CA GLY A 41 2.59 1.62 0.70
C GLY A 41 3.06 2.79 -0.15
N ILE A 42 4.11 3.45 0.31
CA ILE A 42 4.81 4.51 -0.42
C ILE A 42 6.14 3.95 -0.92
N TYR A 43 6.35 3.99 -2.24
CA TYR A 43 7.65 3.67 -2.83
C TYR A 43 8.63 4.81 -2.56
N VAL A 44 9.80 4.50 -1.99
CA VAL A 44 10.79 5.53 -1.58
C VAL A 44 12.07 5.51 -2.40
N GLY A 45 12.13 4.69 -3.46
CA GLY A 45 13.34 4.45 -4.25
C GLY A 45 14.06 3.15 -3.85
N ASP A 46 15.04 2.74 -4.66
CA ASP A 46 15.92 1.59 -4.40
C ASP A 46 15.19 0.29 -4.02
N ASP A 47 14.05 0.05 -4.67
CA ASP A 47 13.18 -1.09 -4.40
C ASP A 47 12.64 -1.17 -2.98
N LYS A 48 12.59 -0.04 -2.26
CA LYS A 48 12.06 0.02 -0.90
C LYS A 48 10.67 0.64 -0.87
N VAL A 49 9.84 0.08 0.00
CA VAL A 49 8.48 0.52 0.25
C VAL A 49 8.28 0.71 1.75
N ILE A 50 7.81 1.88 2.14
CA ILE A 50 7.36 2.14 3.52
C ILE A 50 5.86 1.89 3.58
N HIS A 51 5.42 1.03 4.49
CA HIS A 51 4.04 0.60 4.59
C HIS A 51 3.64 0.33 6.03
N PHE A 52 2.32 0.32 6.27
CA PHE A 52 1.78 0.06 7.59
C PHE A 52 1.62 -1.45 7.81
N THR A 53 2.14 -1.94 8.94
CA THR A 53 1.96 -3.31 9.41
C THR A 53 1.63 -3.25 10.89
N ARG A 54 0.47 -3.77 11.31
CA ARG A 54 0.15 -3.83 12.74
C ARG A 54 1.09 -4.85 13.40
N GLY A 55 1.89 -4.40 14.37
CA GLY A 55 2.84 -5.24 15.11
C GLY A 55 2.10 -6.32 15.91
N ARG A 56 2.73 -7.50 16.03
CA ARG A 56 2.18 -8.67 16.72
C ARG A 56 1.87 -8.40 18.20
N ASP A 57 2.51 -7.41 18.82
CA ASP A 57 2.47 -7.21 20.29
C ASP A 57 1.29 -6.35 20.77
N GLN A 58 0.35 -6.03 19.87
CA GLN A 58 -0.91 -5.37 20.21
C GLN A 58 -2.05 -6.40 20.17
N GLU A 59 -1.81 -7.57 20.78
CA GLU A 59 -2.78 -8.66 20.99
C GLU A 59 -3.86 -8.24 22.00
N VAL A 60 -4.69 -7.27 21.64
CA VAL A 60 -6.10 -7.32 22.05
C VAL A 60 -6.83 -7.95 20.87
N GLY A 61 -6.54 -9.24 20.66
CA GLY A 61 -7.14 -10.06 19.64
C GLY A 61 -8.65 -10.12 19.88
N THR A 62 -9.40 -9.32 19.14
CA THR A 62 -10.86 -9.46 19.06
C THR A 62 -11.25 -10.59 18.09
N GLY A 63 -10.27 -11.26 17.45
CA GLY A 63 -10.51 -12.41 16.57
C GLY A 63 -11.25 -12.04 15.28
N THR A 64 -11.19 -10.77 14.85
CA THR A 64 -11.95 -10.30 13.68
C THR A 64 -11.23 -10.61 12.37
N VAL A 65 -11.98 -10.72 11.27
CA VAL A 65 -11.44 -10.92 9.90
C VAL A 65 -10.39 -9.86 9.51
N ILE A 66 -10.48 -8.66 10.11
CA ILE A 66 -9.52 -7.56 9.93
C ILE A 66 -8.13 -7.96 10.42
N ASP A 67 -8.04 -8.71 11.53
CA ASP A 67 -6.76 -9.17 12.09
C ASP A 67 -6.05 -10.13 11.11
N PHE A 68 -6.80 -11.03 10.46
CA PHE A 68 -6.25 -11.94 9.44
C PHE A 68 -5.76 -11.20 8.18
N LEU A 69 -6.50 -10.17 7.74
CA LEU A 69 -6.09 -9.33 6.60
C LEU A 69 -4.84 -8.51 6.92
N LEU A 70 -4.70 -8.03 8.16
CA LEU A 70 -3.54 -7.25 8.60
C LEU A 70 -2.31 -8.11 8.89
N VAL A 71 -2.48 -9.34 9.39
CA VAL A 71 -1.39 -10.33 9.54
C VAL A 71 -0.78 -10.68 8.18
N SER A 72 -1.59 -10.69 7.10
CA SER A 72 -1.10 -10.90 5.72
C SER A 72 -0.18 -9.78 5.19
N SER A 73 -0.09 -8.66 5.93
CA SER A 73 0.77 -7.51 5.62
C SER A 73 2.14 -7.60 6.31
N GLY A 74 2.27 -8.45 7.33
CA GLY A 74 3.56 -8.75 7.93
C GLY A 74 4.46 -9.49 6.94
N PRO A 75 5.80 -9.49 7.15
CA PRO A 75 6.71 -10.24 6.30
C PRO A 75 6.21 -11.69 6.23
N ASN A 76 5.80 -12.10 5.02
CA ASN A 76 5.42 -13.47 4.76
C ASN A 76 6.64 -14.32 5.14
N ARG A 77 6.50 -15.22 6.12
CA ARG A 77 7.54 -16.20 6.45
C ARG A 77 7.61 -17.20 5.29
N SER A 78 8.14 -16.74 4.16
CA SER A 78 8.85 -17.59 3.23
C SER A 78 9.77 -18.46 4.07
N THR A 79 9.77 -19.77 3.81
CA THR A 79 10.73 -20.70 4.42
C THR A 79 12.18 -20.30 4.16
N THR A 80 12.42 -19.35 3.24
CA THR A 80 13.69 -18.65 3.03
C THR A 80 13.57 -17.17 3.42
N PRO A 81 14.34 -16.69 4.42
CA PRO A 81 14.39 -15.27 4.80
C PRO A 81 14.80 -14.38 3.61
N CYS A 82 14.20 -13.20 3.49
CA CYS A 82 14.61 -12.24 2.46
C CYS A 82 15.94 -11.61 2.89
N LEU A 83 17.02 -11.87 2.15
CA LEU A 83 18.35 -11.35 2.51
C LEU A 83 18.44 -9.81 2.51
N VAL A 84 17.61 -9.14 1.71
CA VAL A 84 17.49 -7.68 1.72
C VAL A 84 16.91 -7.25 3.07
N CYS A 85 15.65 -7.62 3.33
CA CYS A 85 14.95 -7.22 4.56
C CYS A 85 15.62 -7.72 5.84
N SER A 86 16.21 -8.92 5.85
CA SER A 86 16.83 -9.50 7.05
C SER A 86 18.14 -8.86 7.46
N SER A 87 18.86 -8.21 6.53
CA SER A 87 20.07 -7.45 6.87
C SER A 87 19.76 -6.15 7.63
N GLU A 88 18.54 -5.65 7.48
CA GLU A 88 18.01 -4.42 8.06
C GLU A 88 17.08 -4.68 9.28
N GLU A 89 16.79 -5.96 9.58
CA GLU A 89 16.00 -6.42 10.75
C GLU A 89 16.77 -6.36 12.08
N ALA A 90 18.10 -6.29 12.08
CA ALA A 90 18.91 -6.31 13.31
C ALA A 90 18.81 -5.03 14.16
N THR A 91 18.14 -3.96 13.70
CA THR A 91 18.08 -2.67 14.42
C THR A 91 16.67 -2.16 14.74
N THR A 92 15.58 -2.80 14.31
CA THR A 92 14.23 -2.21 14.45
C THR A 92 13.13 -3.14 14.93
N ALA A 93 13.38 -4.44 15.10
CA ALA A 93 12.33 -5.41 15.47
C ALA A 93 11.71 -5.19 16.87
N ALA A 94 12.24 -4.27 17.69
CA ALA A 94 11.75 -4.05 19.04
C ALA A 94 10.59 -3.05 19.16
N GLU A 95 10.41 -2.05 18.28
CA GLU A 95 9.43 -0.96 18.54
C GLU A 95 8.89 -0.27 17.28
N THR A 96 8.67 -0.98 16.15
CA THR A 96 7.99 -0.34 15.01
C THR A 96 6.51 -0.16 15.34
N ASN A 97 6.17 1.04 15.80
CA ASN A 97 4.84 1.61 16.06
C ASN A 97 3.90 1.60 14.81
N GLY A 98 3.73 0.44 14.18
CA GLY A 98 2.85 0.21 13.03
C GLY A 98 3.45 0.49 11.64
N VAL A 99 4.65 1.05 11.51
CA VAL A 99 5.26 1.41 10.21
C VAL A 99 6.55 0.66 10.00
N THR A 100 6.70 0.02 8.84
CA THR A 100 7.91 -0.73 8.47
C THR A 100 8.37 -0.37 7.06
N SER A 101 9.63 -0.72 6.77
CA SER A 101 10.24 -0.63 5.44
C SER A 101 10.57 -2.04 4.96
N SER A 102 10.18 -2.37 3.74
CA SER A 102 10.49 -3.66 3.12
C SER A 102 10.92 -3.48 1.67
N CYS A 103 11.52 -4.52 1.09
CA CYS A 103 11.75 -4.55 -0.34
C CYS A 103 10.42 -4.72 -1.11
N LEU A 104 10.36 -4.23 -2.35
CA LEU A 104 9.17 -4.23 -3.18
C LEU A 104 8.61 -5.64 -3.38
N SER A 105 9.46 -6.66 -3.53
CA SER A 105 9.00 -8.04 -3.67
C SER A 105 8.32 -8.57 -2.41
N CYS A 106 8.82 -8.23 -1.22
CA CYS A 106 8.18 -8.57 0.05
C CYS A 106 6.84 -7.83 0.20
N PHE A 107 6.82 -6.52 -0.11
CA PHE A 107 5.59 -5.73 -0.13
C PHE A 107 4.52 -6.30 -1.06
N LEU A 108 4.92 -6.82 -2.23
CA LEU A 108 4.01 -7.43 -3.20
C LEU A 108 3.61 -8.86 -2.84
N ALA A 109 4.42 -9.61 -2.08
CA ALA A 109 4.24 -11.03 -1.74
C ALA A 109 3.55 -11.86 -2.85
N GLY A 110 4.09 -11.80 -4.07
CA GLY A 110 3.58 -12.51 -5.25
C GLY A 110 2.38 -11.88 -5.96
N GLY A 111 1.82 -10.79 -5.42
CA GLY A 111 0.73 -10.01 -6.02
C GLY A 111 1.19 -9.04 -7.10
N ALA A 112 0.22 -8.50 -7.84
CA ALA A 112 0.47 -7.49 -8.86
C ALA A 112 0.61 -6.09 -8.25
N LEU A 113 1.50 -5.29 -8.84
CA LEU A 113 1.74 -3.89 -8.46
C LEU A 113 0.71 -2.97 -9.13
N TYR A 114 0.09 -2.11 -8.33
CA TYR A 114 -0.82 -1.07 -8.78
C TYR A 114 -0.41 0.29 -8.25
N ARG A 115 -0.69 1.35 -9.03
CA ARG A 115 -0.57 2.74 -8.59
C ARG A 115 -1.93 3.24 -8.06
N PHE A 116 -1.91 3.88 -6.90
CA PHE A 116 -3.07 4.59 -6.37
C PHE A 116 -3.28 5.90 -7.13
N GLU A 117 -4.52 6.25 -7.42
CA GLU A 117 -4.84 7.41 -8.26
C GLU A 117 -5.32 8.61 -7.43
N TYR A 118 -4.60 9.72 -7.53
CA TYR A 118 -5.01 11.02 -7.00
C TYR A 118 -5.66 11.85 -8.11
N ASP A 119 -6.40 12.88 -7.69
CA ASP A 119 -7.02 13.86 -8.59
C ASP A 119 -7.87 13.22 -9.71
N VAL A 120 -8.55 12.11 -9.37
CA VAL A 120 -9.46 11.48 -10.34
C VAL A 120 -10.73 12.32 -10.49
N ASN A 121 -11.36 12.29 -11.65
CA ASN A 121 -12.66 12.95 -11.81
C ASN A 121 -13.77 12.20 -11.04
N PRO A 122 -14.87 12.87 -10.67
CA PRO A 122 -15.97 12.27 -9.91
C PRO A 122 -16.59 11.03 -10.55
N ALA A 123 -16.70 10.98 -11.88
CA ALA A 123 -17.26 9.83 -12.58
C ALA A 123 -16.36 8.60 -12.41
N LEU A 124 -15.04 8.76 -12.53
CA LEU A 124 -14.07 7.69 -12.30
C LEU A 124 -14.06 7.23 -10.84
N PHE A 125 -14.15 8.17 -9.90
CA PHE A 125 -14.25 7.86 -8.47
C PHE A 125 -15.48 7.00 -8.15
N LEU A 126 -16.66 7.38 -8.67
CA LEU A 126 -17.90 6.63 -8.50
C LEU A 126 -17.91 5.30 -9.27
N ALA A 127 -17.18 5.20 -10.38
CA ALA A 127 -17.07 3.96 -11.16
C ALA A 127 -16.17 2.91 -10.51
N LYS A 128 -15.40 3.23 -9.45
CA LYS A 128 -14.58 2.24 -8.76
C LYS A 128 -15.46 1.31 -7.93
N VAL A 129 -15.56 0.06 -8.40
CA VAL A 129 -16.28 -1.03 -7.72
C VAL A 129 -15.72 -1.32 -6.32
N ARG A 130 -14.44 -1.04 -6.08
CA ARG A 130 -13.77 -1.22 -4.79
C ARG A 130 -13.15 0.09 -4.32
N GLY A 131 -13.54 0.51 -3.12
CA GLY A 131 -12.99 1.71 -2.47
C GLY A 131 -11.51 1.60 -2.14
N GLY A 132 -10.89 2.73 -1.80
CA GLY A 132 -9.51 2.77 -1.33
C GLY A 132 -8.43 2.70 -2.41
N THR A 133 -8.78 2.74 -3.70
CA THR A 133 -7.79 2.69 -4.81
C THR A 133 -7.57 4.02 -5.53
N CYS A 134 -8.39 5.02 -5.23
CA CYS A 134 -8.24 6.38 -5.74
C CYS A 134 -8.87 7.42 -4.80
N THR A 135 -8.64 8.70 -5.07
CA THR A 135 -9.24 9.85 -4.38
C THR A 135 -9.42 11.05 -5.30
N LEU A 136 -10.42 11.89 -4.99
CA LEU A 136 -10.61 13.19 -5.63
C LEU A 136 -9.57 14.23 -5.17
N ALA A 137 -8.86 13.96 -4.06
CA ALA A 137 -7.84 14.86 -3.55
C ALA A 137 -6.59 14.85 -4.45
N ALA A 138 -5.94 16.01 -4.57
CA ALA A 138 -4.62 16.10 -5.18
C ALA A 138 -3.55 15.43 -4.31
N THR A 139 -2.47 14.97 -4.95
CA THR A 139 -1.27 14.50 -4.24
C THR A 139 -0.35 15.66 -3.90
N ASP A 140 0.35 15.56 -2.77
CA ASP A 140 1.53 16.38 -2.53
C ASP A 140 2.68 15.99 -3.49
N PRO A 141 3.68 16.86 -3.70
CA PRO A 141 4.89 16.52 -4.45
C PRO A 141 5.60 15.27 -3.89
N GLY A 142 6.17 14.45 -4.75
CA GLY A 142 6.79 13.17 -4.37
C GLY A 142 7.85 13.29 -3.27
N GLU A 143 8.66 14.35 -3.28
CA GLU A 143 9.63 14.62 -2.21
C GLU A 143 8.99 14.83 -0.83
N VAL A 144 7.81 15.45 -0.77
CA VAL A 144 7.05 15.69 0.47
C VAL A 144 6.49 14.37 0.96
N VAL A 145 5.94 13.56 0.05
CA VAL A 145 5.42 12.22 0.35
C VAL A 145 6.51 11.33 0.93
N VAL A 146 7.68 11.26 0.28
CA VAL A 146 8.83 10.48 0.77
C VAL A 146 9.31 10.98 2.13
N ARG A 147 9.41 12.30 2.31
CA ARG A 147 9.83 12.90 3.60
C ARG A 147 8.88 12.49 4.73
N ARG A 148 7.56 12.55 4.51
CA ARG A 148 6.56 12.14 5.49
C ARG A 148 6.58 10.64 5.76
N ALA A 149 6.74 9.82 4.74
CA ALA A 149 6.85 8.36 4.90
C ALA A 149 8.08 7.98 5.76
N LYS A 150 9.25 8.58 5.48
CA LYS A 150 10.46 8.38 6.29
C LYS A 150 10.29 8.89 7.72
N TYR A 151 9.66 10.05 7.90
CA TYR A 151 9.32 10.56 9.22
C TYR A 151 8.47 9.57 10.01
N LEU A 152 7.43 9.00 9.40
CA LEU A 152 6.56 8.01 10.03
C LEU A 152 7.26 6.66 10.29
N LEU A 153 8.22 6.26 9.45
CA LEU A 153 9.05 5.10 9.72
C LEU A 153 9.91 5.28 10.98
N THR A 154 10.47 6.47 11.18
CA THR A 154 11.30 6.78 12.36
C THR A 154 10.47 7.03 13.63
N ASN A 155 9.33 7.69 13.51
CA ASN A 155 8.54 8.15 14.66
C ASN A 155 7.33 7.27 14.98
N GLY A 156 6.97 6.38 14.05
CA GLY A 156 5.76 5.56 14.14
C GLY A 156 4.46 6.31 13.92
N PHE A 157 3.36 5.55 13.90
CA PHE A 157 2.07 6.09 14.30
C PHE A 157 1.99 5.97 15.81
N ARG A 158 1.68 7.06 16.52
CA ARG A 158 1.24 6.96 17.92
C ARG A 158 -0.04 6.11 18.01
N CYS A 159 -0.74 6.07 19.14
CA CYS A 159 -2.05 5.39 19.23
C CYS A 159 -3.02 5.85 18.12
N TYR A 160 -3.17 5.03 17.08
CA TYR A 160 -4.17 5.19 16.04
C TYR A 160 -5.31 4.21 16.32
N SER A 161 -6.38 4.71 16.94
CA SER A 161 -7.62 3.97 17.11
C SER A 161 -8.39 4.03 15.79
N LEU A 162 -8.46 2.91 15.06
CA LEU A 162 -9.31 2.76 13.86
C LEU A 162 -10.81 2.81 14.19
N PHE A 163 -11.16 2.72 15.48
CA PHE A 163 -12.52 2.75 15.98
C PHE A 163 -12.72 4.00 16.85
N LYS A 164 -13.76 4.77 16.51
CA LYS A 164 -14.43 5.73 17.39
C LYS A 164 -15.87 5.28 17.53
#